data_AF-A0A822DNV5-F1
#
_entry.id   AF-A0A822DNV5-F1
#
_cell.length_a   1.000
_cell.length_b   1.000
_cell.length_c   1.000
_cell.angle_alpha   90.00
_cell.angle_beta   90.00
_cell.angle_gamma   90.00
#
_symmetry.space_group_name_H-M   'P 1'
#
loop_
_entity.id
_entity.type
_entity.pdbx_description
1 polymer ?
#
loop_
_entity_poly.entity_id
_entity_poly.type
_entity_poly.pdbx_seq_one_letter_code
_entity_poly.pdbx_strand_id
1 'polypeptide(L)'
;HTQSLVRHKKLNEINKNKEQYIKACFHELPSWVLFPDIERAEWINRIIKQAWPYANRYLDQAVFSDVLVGLVRGASSTLADFSFEKLDLGEIPPRIEGIKVYTDNVRDQIIMDIEAIYTGDAIIKAKLKGIVCGIKNIQFVGDIRIILSPLINTIPLVGAVTFFFLKKPV
;
A
#
# COMPACT_ATOMS: atom_id res chain seq x y z
N HIS A 1 -51.70 -15.09 -22.13
CA HIS A 1 -51.12 -14.43 -20.94
C HIS A 1 -49.94 -15.18 -20.31
N THR A 2 -49.79 -16.50 -20.48
CA THR A 2 -48.76 -17.29 -19.78
C THR A 2 -47.37 -17.28 -20.46
N GLN A 3 -47.29 -17.15 -21.79
CA GLN A 3 -46.01 -17.17 -22.52
C GLN A 3 -45.16 -15.89 -22.33
N SER A 4 -45.80 -14.73 -22.12
CA SER A 4 -45.11 -13.46 -21.90
C SER A 4 -44.39 -13.40 -20.53
N LEU A 5 -44.97 -14.03 -19.51
CA LEU A 5 -44.40 -14.13 -18.17
C LEU A 5 -43.16 -15.04 -18.13
N VAL A 6 -43.20 -16.17 -18.87
CA VAL A 6 -42.05 -17.08 -18.99
C VAL A 6 -40.87 -16.40 -19.70
N ARG A 7 -41.15 -15.63 -20.75
CA ARG A 7 -40.13 -14.85 -21.47
C ARG A 7 -39.50 -13.78 -20.58
N HIS A 8 -40.30 -13.09 -19.77
CA HIS A 8 -39.79 -12.11 -18.80
C HIS A 8 -38.90 -12.74 -17.72
N LYS A 9 -39.31 -13.89 -17.16
CA LYS A 9 -38.49 -14.62 -16.18
C LYS A 9 -37.14 -15.04 -16.77
N LYS A 10 -37.14 -15.57 -18.00
CA LYS A 10 -35.92 -15.99 -18.70
C LYS A 10 -34.99 -14.82 -19.02
N LEU A 11 -35.54 -13.65 -19.40
CA LEU A 11 -34.73 -12.43 -19.58
C LEU A 11 -34.12 -11.94 -18.26
N ASN A 12 -34.87 -12.00 -17.16
CA ASN A 12 -34.37 -11.59 -15.84
C ASN A 12 -33.26 -12.51 -15.33
N GLU A 13 -33.35 -13.82 -15.57
CA GLU A 13 -32.28 -14.78 -15.24
C GLU A 13 -31.01 -14.55 -16.07
N ILE A 14 -31.16 -14.26 -17.37
CA ILE A 14 -30.02 -13.92 -18.24
C ILE A 14 -29.35 -12.61 -17.78
N ASN A 15 -30.13 -11.59 -17.42
CA ASN A 15 -29.60 -10.33 -16.92
C ASN A 15 -28.90 -10.50 -15.57
N LYS A 16 -29.48 -11.29 -14.66
CA LYS A 16 -28.88 -11.60 -13.36
C LYS A 16 -27.56 -12.36 -13.50
N ASN A 17 -27.49 -13.32 -14.42
CA ASN A 17 -26.25 -14.02 -14.74
C ASN A 17 -25.22 -13.05 -15.34
N LYS A 18 -25.61 -12.19 -16.30
CA LYS A 18 -24.71 -11.17 -16.86
C LYS A 18 -24.18 -10.22 -15.79
N GLU A 19 -25.01 -9.76 -14.87
CA GLU A 19 -24.59 -8.94 -13.73
C GLU A 19 -23.61 -9.70 -12.83
N GLN A 20 -23.84 -10.99 -12.58
CA GLN A 20 -22.92 -11.86 -11.82
C GLN A 20 -21.57 -12.05 -12.52
N TYR A 21 -21.57 -12.26 -13.84
CA TYR A 21 -20.35 -12.37 -14.65
C TYR A 21 -19.57 -11.06 -14.68
N ILE A 22 -20.27 -9.93 -14.85
CA ILE A 22 -19.68 -8.61 -14.78
C ILE A 22 -19.06 -8.39 -13.39
N LYS A 23 -19.76 -8.75 -12.30
CA LYS A 23 -19.26 -8.68 -10.92
C LYS A 23 -18.02 -9.54 -10.67
N ALA A 24 -17.90 -10.69 -11.33
CA ALA A 24 -16.74 -11.57 -11.23
C ALA A 24 -15.51 -10.96 -11.93
N CYS A 25 -15.69 -10.33 -13.09
CA CYS A 25 -14.60 -9.67 -13.82
C CYS A 25 -14.08 -8.39 -13.12
N PHE A 26 -14.87 -7.76 -12.25
CA PHE A 26 -14.47 -6.55 -11.51
C PHE A 26 -13.27 -6.74 -10.57
N HIS A 27 -12.96 -7.98 -10.15
CA HIS A 27 -11.81 -8.27 -9.29
C HIS A 27 -10.50 -8.47 -10.07
N GLU A 28 -10.55 -8.60 -11.40
CA GLU A 28 -9.40 -8.94 -12.25
C GLU A 28 -8.91 -7.78 -13.12
N LEU A 29 -9.57 -6.62 -13.07
CA LEU A 29 -9.19 -5.46 -13.86
C LEU A 29 -8.24 -4.55 -13.07
N PRO A 30 -7.14 -4.06 -13.69
CA PRO A 30 -6.27 -3.09 -13.06
C PRO A 30 -7.02 -1.83 -12.63
N SER A 31 -6.57 -1.20 -11.55
CA SER A 31 -7.19 -0.02 -10.95
C SER A 31 -7.48 1.09 -11.97
N TRP A 32 -6.60 1.29 -12.96
CA TRP A 32 -6.72 2.27 -14.04
C TRP A 32 -7.77 1.96 -15.11
N VAL A 33 -8.28 0.73 -15.18
CA VAL A 33 -9.43 0.35 -16.02
C VAL A 33 -10.74 0.56 -15.27
N LEU A 34 -10.71 0.44 -13.94
CA LEU A 34 -11.89 0.51 -13.07
C LEU A 34 -12.23 1.94 -12.63
N PHE A 35 -11.26 2.85 -12.64
CA PHE A 35 -11.42 4.21 -12.12
C PHE A 35 -10.75 5.24 -13.04
N PRO A 36 -11.53 6.07 -13.76
CA PRO A 36 -10.98 7.15 -14.58
C PRO A 36 -10.28 8.25 -13.75
N ASP A 37 -10.47 8.24 -12.42
CA ASP A 37 -9.97 9.26 -11.49
C ASP A 37 -8.62 8.91 -10.84
N ILE A 38 -7.97 7.82 -11.26
CA ILE A 38 -6.61 7.51 -10.80
C ILE A 38 -5.64 8.39 -11.57
N GLU A 39 -4.99 9.29 -10.84
CA GLU A 39 -4.01 10.20 -11.40
C GLU A 39 -2.61 9.59 -11.37
N ARG A 40 -1.90 9.68 -12.49
CA ARG A 40 -0.47 9.38 -12.56
C ARG A 40 0.32 10.57 -12.02
N ALA A 41 0.74 10.48 -10.75
CA ALA A 41 1.48 11.54 -10.09
C ALA A 41 3.00 11.42 -10.30
N GLU A 42 3.48 11.58 -11.54
CA GLU A 42 4.91 11.45 -11.85
C GLU A 42 5.80 12.48 -11.12
N TRP A 43 5.22 13.62 -10.71
CA TRP A 43 5.92 14.60 -9.88
C TRP A 43 6.28 14.03 -8.50
N ILE A 44 5.44 13.16 -7.92
CA ILE A 44 5.74 12.48 -6.65
C ILE A 44 6.93 11.55 -6.82
N ASN A 45 6.96 10.78 -7.92
CA ASN A 45 8.09 9.91 -8.23
C ASN A 45 9.42 10.69 -8.31
N ARG A 46 9.39 11.91 -8.87
CA ARG A 46 10.56 12.80 -8.90
C ARG A 46 10.99 13.25 -7.50
N ILE A 47 10.05 13.56 -6.62
CA ILE A 47 10.32 13.94 -5.22
C ILE A 47 10.92 12.75 -4.47
N ILE A 48 10.29 11.57 -4.55
CA ILE A 48 10.78 10.34 -3.91
C ILE A 48 12.21 10.05 -4.37
N LYS A 49 12.48 10.10 -5.68
CA LYS A 49 13.82 9.88 -6.23
C LYS A 49 14.87 10.83 -5.66
N GLN A 50 14.53 12.10 -5.47
CA GLN A 50 15.45 13.09 -4.88
C GLN A 50 15.65 12.89 -3.37
N ALA A 51 14.59 12.48 -2.65
CA ALA A 51 14.63 12.25 -1.22
C ALA A 51 15.26 10.88 -0.84
N TRP A 52 15.26 9.92 -1.76
CA TRP A 52 15.64 8.53 -1.50
C TRP A 52 17.02 8.34 -0.86
N PRO A 53 18.10 9.02 -1.32
CA PRO A 53 19.41 8.87 -0.69
C PRO A 53 19.43 9.32 0.78
N TYR A 54 18.60 10.30 1.13
CA TYR A 54 18.46 10.79 2.51
C TYR A 54 17.63 9.83 3.35
N ALA A 55 16.58 9.23 2.77
CA ALA A 55 15.80 8.18 3.43
C ALA A 55 16.69 6.97 3.73
N ASN A 56 17.51 6.51 2.77
CA ASN A 56 18.40 5.37 2.99
C ASN A 56 19.42 5.65 4.11
N ARG A 57 20.03 6.85 4.11
CA ARG A 57 20.91 7.27 5.21
C ARG A 57 20.21 7.34 6.56
N TYR A 58 18.97 7.79 6.59
CA TYR A 58 18.19 7.87 7.83
C TYR A 58 17.87 6.49 8.40
N LEU A 59 17.62 5.50 7.54
CA LEU A 59 17.37 4.11 7.97
C LEU A 59 18.63 3.43 8.50
N ASP A 60 19.79 3.78 7.97
CA ASP A 60 21.09 3.36 8.50
C ASP A 60 21.41 4.02 9.85
N GLN A 61 20.69 5.07 10.27
CA GLN A 61 20.86 5.65 11.59
C GLN A 61 20.36 4.69 12.67
N ALA A 62 21.18 4.51 13.71
CA ALA A 62 20.91 3.60 14.83
C ALA A 62 19.50 3.78 15.43
N VAL A 63 18.98 5.00 15.48
CA VAL A 63 17.67 5.32 16.06
C VAL A 63 16.54 4.59 15.33
N PHE A 64 16.54 4.60 13.99
CA PHE A 64 15.48 3.93 13.25
C PHE A 64 15.64 2.42 13.29
N SER A 65 16.88 1.92 13.22
CA SER A 65 17.14 0.49 13.37
C SER A 65 16.71 -0.03 14.74
N ASP A 66 16.90 0.73 15.81
CA ASP A 66 16.51 0.34 17.17
C ASP A 66 14.99 0.23 17.33
N VAL A 67 14.24 1.17 16.73
CA VAL A 67 12.77 1.11 16.70
C VAL A 67 12.29 -0.15 15.98
N LEU A 68 12.86 -0.44 14.79
CA LEU A 68 12.51 -1.64 14.04
C LEU A 68 12.87 -2.92 14.80
N VAL A 69 14.04 -2.97 15.44
CA VAL A 69 14.45 -4.11 16.30
C VAL A 69 13.44 -4.31 17.43
N GLY A 70 13.02 -3.23 18.10
CA GLY A 70 12.01 -3.28 19.16
C GLY A 70 10.69 -3.86 18.67
N LEU A 71 10.22 -3.45 17.49
CA LEU A 71 9.00 -3.96 16.87
C LEU A 71 9.11 -5.46 16.55
N VAL A 72 10.22 -5.90 15.96
CA VAL A 72 10.42 -7.32 15.61
C VAL A 72 10.54 -8.19 16.85
N ARG A 73 11.26 -7.74 17.89
CA ARG A 73 11.37 -8.42 19.18
C ARG A 73 10.02 -8.52 19.90
N GLY A 74 9.18 -7.48 19.77
CA GLY A 74 7.84 -7.45 20.35
C GLY A 74 6.83 -8.39 19.68
N ALA A 75 7.08 -8.80 18.43
CA ALA A 75 6.17 -9.66 17.68
C ALA A 75 6.14 -11.12 18.21
N SER A 76 7.26 -11.62 18.77
CA SER A 76 7.34 -12.96 19.33
C SER A 76 8.52 -13.10 20.30
N SER A 77 8.33 -13.85 21.39
CA SER A 77 9.40 -14.19 22.34
C SER A 77 10.56 -14.94 21.68
N THR A 78 10.32 -15.65 20.58
CA THR A 78 11.36 -16.34 19.81
C THR A 78 12.34 -15.38 19.11
N LEU A 79 11.93 -14.12 18.91
CA LEU A 79 12.69 -13.08 18.23
C LEU A 79 13.40 -12.12 19.20
N ALA A 80 13.39 -12.40 20.52
CA ALA A 80 13.95 -11.50 21.54
C ALA A 80 15.43 -11.12 21.29
N ASP A 81 16.23 -12.01 20.70
CA ASP A 81 17.65 -11.79 20.38
C ASP A 81 17.88 -11.25 18.95
N PHE A 82 16.82 -10.83 18.25
CA PHE A 82 16.92 -10.32 16.88
C PHE A 82 17.70 -9.00 16.84
N SER A 83 18.59 -8.82 15.86
CA SER A 83 19.27 -7.54 15.60
C SER A 83 19.52 -7.36 14.11
N PHE A 84 19.48 -6.13 13.60
CA PHE A 84 19.96 -5.83 12.24
C PHE A 84 21.49 -5.69 12.24
N GLU A 85 22.15 -6.32 11.27
CA GLU A 85 23.57 -6.10 10.98
C GLU A 85 23.77 -5.07 9.86
N LYS A 86 22.84 -5.04 8.91
CA LYS A 86 22.82 -4.06 7.82
C LYS A 86 21.38 -3.82 7.39
N LEU A 87 20.99 -2.56 7.27
CA LEU A 87 19.70 -2.14 6.73
C LEU A 87 19.93 -1.12 5.63
N ASP A 88 19.81 -1.54 4.38
CA ASP A 88 20.10 -0.72 3.22
C ASP A 88 18.98 -0.90 2.20
N LEU A 89 18.27 0.18 1.86
CA LEU A 89 17.17 0.14 0.90
C LEU A 89 17.62 0.20 -0.56
N GLY A 90 18.93 0.21 -0.82
CA GLY A 90 19.47 0.28 -2.18
C GLY A 90 19.25 1.63 -2.85
N GLU A 91 19.59 1.69 -4.13
CA GLU A 91 19.57 2.92 -4.93
C GLU A 91 18.25 3.12 -5.67
N ILE A 92 17.48 2.06 -5.87
CA ILE A 92 16.23 2.10 -6.63
C ILE A 92 15.06 2.48 -5.69
N PRO A 93 14.45 3.67 -5.86
CA PRO A 93 13.31 4.09 -5.04
C PRO A 93 12.01 3.38 -5.42
N PRO A 94 11.00 3.37 -4.52
CA PRO A 94 9.65 2.96 -4.86
C PRO A 94 9.04 3.94 -5.86
N ARG A 95 8.13 3.41 -6.67
CA ARG A 95 7.39 4.12 -7.70
C ARG A 95 5.90 4.09 -7.36
N ILE A 96 5.27 5.24 -7.49
CA ILE A 96 3.83 5.39 -7.38
C ILE A 96 3.23 5.26 -8.78
N GLU A 97 2.35 4.29 -8.96
CA GLU A 97 1.66 4.03 -10.23
C GLU A 97 0.36 4.82 -10.35
N GLY A 98 -0.32 5.04 -9.22
CA GLY A 98 -1.61 5.71 -9.21
C GLY A 98 -1.95 6.26 -7.83
N ILE A 99 -2.65 7.39 -7.84
CA ILE A 99 -3.20 7.99 -6.62
C ILE A 99 -4.69 8.25 -6.84
N LYS A 100 -5.48 7.91 -5.83
CA LYS A 100 -6.91 8.22 -5.76
C LYS A 100 -7.21 8.96 -4.47
N VAL A 101 -7.72 10.18 -4.57
CA VAL A 101 -8.19 10.95 -3.41
C VAL A 101 -9.70 10.85 -3.31
N TYR A 102 -10.20 10.55 -2.11
CA TYR A 102 -11.64 10.45 -1.86
C TYR A 102 -12.16 11.78 -1.35
N THR A 103 -13.03 12.40 -2.14
CA THR A 103 -13.65 13.71 -1.84
C THR A 103 -15.12 13.59 -1.45
N ASP A 104 -15.79 12.49 -1.82
CA ASP A 104 -17.22 12.30 -1.59
C ASP A 104 -17.55 11.90 -0.14
N ASN A 105 -18.43 12.66 0.51
CA ASN A 105 -18.97 12.38 1.85
C ASN A 105 -17.93 12.26 2.99
N VAL A 106 -16.75 12.83 2.79
CA VAL A 106 -15.68 12.84 3.80
C VAL A 106 -15.63 14.21 4.46
N ARG A 107 -16.14 14.34 5.70
CA ARG A 107 -15.98 15.56 6.51
C ARG A 107 -14.80 15.38 7.47
N ASP A 108 -14.03 16.46 7.64
CA ASP A 108 -12.95 16.57 8.64
C ASP A 108 -11.82 15.53 8.53
N GLN A 109 -11.67 14.89 7.38
CA GLN A 109 -10.56 13.98 7.09
C GLN A 109 -10.24 13.95 5.58
N ILE A 110 -9.01 13.58 5.25
CA ILE A 110 -8.58 13.33 3.87
C ILE A 110 -8.21 11.87 3.76
N ILE A 111 -8.80 11.15 2.81
CA ILE A 111 -8.49 9.75 2.54
C ILE A 111 -7.92 9.66 1.13
N MET A 112 -6.81 8.97 0.97
CA MET A 112 -6.21 8.70 -0.33
C MET A 112 -5.63 7.30 -0.39
N ASP A 113 -5.78 6.68 -1.55
CA ASP A 113 -5.19 5.39 -1.88
C ASP A 113 -4.06 5.59 -2.88
N ILE A 114 -2.94 4.93 -2.61
CA ILE A 114 -1.71 5.02 -3.38
C ILE A 114 -1.31 3.61 -3.80
N GLU A 115 -1.24 3.37 -5.11
CA GLU A 115 -0.69 2.15 -5.67
C GLU A 115 0.84 2.31 -5.75
N ALA A 116 1.56 1.54 -4.94
CA ALA A 116 3.01 1.61 -4.83
C ALA A 116 3.67 0.30 -5.27
N ILE A 117 4.71 0.44 -6.10
CA ILE A 117 5.57 -0.64 -6.55
C ILE A 117 7.00 -0.34 -6.10
N TYR A 118 7.62 -1.31 -5.47
CA TYR A 118 9.02 -1.25 -5.09
C TYR A 118 9.71 -2.50 -5.62
N THR A 119 10.65 -2.32 -6.54
CA THR A 119 11.49 -3.40 -7.08
C THR A 119 12.93 -2.97 -6.85
N GLY A 120 13.32 -2.98 -5.59
CA GLY A 120 14.57 -2.37 -5.15
C GLY A 120 15.67 -3.38 -4.88
N ASP A 121 16.90 -2.93 -5.00
CA ASP A 121 18.15 -3.62 -4.69
C ASP A 121 18.47 -3.60 -3.18
N ALA A 122 17.45 -3.48 -2.33
CA ALA A 122 17.60 -3.48 -0.88
C ALA A 122 18.35 -4.72 -0.37
N ILE A 123 19.17 -4.49 0.65
CA ILE A 123 19.93 -5.50 1.37
C ILE A 123 19.63 -5.35 2.85
N ILE A 124 18.94 -6.34 3.40
CA ILE A 124 18.68 -6.43 4.83
C ILE A 124 19.43 -7.63 5.35
N LYS A 125 20.34 -7.43 6.31
CA LYS A 125 21.01 -8.50 7.06
C LYS A 125 20.59 -8.41 8.51
N ALA A 126 20.19 -9.54 9.07
CA ALA A 126 19.81 -9.65 10.45
C ALA A 126 20.48 -10.86 11.09
N LYS A 127 20.59 -10.82 12.41
CA LYS A 127 21.13 -11.88 13.23
C LYS A 127 20.09 -12.30 14.25
N LEU A 128 19.94 -13.60 14.43
CA LEU A 128 19.08 -14.20 15.43
C LEU A 128 19.79 -15.41 16.03
N LYS A 129 20.02 -15.39 17.35
CA LYS A 129 20.65 -16.50 18.09
C LYS A 129 21.96 -17.02 17.48
N GLY A 130 22.80 -16.10 16.99
CA GLY A 130 24.09 -16.41 16.38
C GLY A 130 24.02 -16.79 14.89
N ILE A 131 22.84 -17.00 14.33
CA ILE A 131 22.64 -17.26 12.90
C ILE A 131 22.43 -15.91 12.19
N VAL A 132 23.22 -15.66 11.14
CA VAL A 132 23.05 -14.48 10.27
C VAL A 132 22.22 -14.87 9.06
N CYS A 133 21.13 -14.15 8.84
CA CYS A 133 20.29 -14.26 7.65
C CYS A 133 20.28 -12.93 6.90
N GLY A 134 20.02 -13.00 5.59
CA GLY A 134 19.92 -11.79 4.79
C GLY A 134 18.95 -11.96 3.64
N ILE A 135 18.25 -10.88 3.34
CA ILE A 135 17.35 -10.74 2.21
C ILE A 135 17.96 -9.71 1.28
N LYS A 136 17.95 -10.00 -0.01
CA LYS A 136 18.36 -9.09 -1.08
C LYS A 136 17.24 -8.99 -2.11
N ASN A 137 17.21 -7.89 -2.85
CA ASN A 137 16.28 -7.67 -3.96
C ASN A 137 14.83 -7.79 -3.50
N ILE A 138 14.40 -6.83 -2.69
CA ILE A 138 13.05 -6.82 -2.15
C ILE A 138 12.12 -6.30 -3.23
N GLN A 139 11.06 -7.07 -3.46
CA GLN A 139 9.95 -6.68 -4.30
C GLN A 139 8.72 -6.54 -3.43
N PHE A 140 7.97 -5.48 -3.70
CA PHE A 140 6.75 -5.17 -2.99
C PHE A 140 5.79 -4.51 -3.98
N VAL A 141 4.57 -5.02 -4.06
CA VAL A 141 3.46 -4.36 -4.75
C VAL A 141 2.28 -4.27 -3.78
N GLY A 142 1.71 -3.09 -3.62
CA GLY A 142 0.52 -2.96 -2.81
C GLY A 142 -0.14 -1.59 -2.82
N ASP A 143 -1.40 -1.61 -2.41
CA ASP A 143 -2.25 -0.44 -2.28
C ASP A 143 -2.19 0.07 -0.84
N ILE A 144 -1.67 1.28 -0.66
CA ILE A 144 -1.55 1.97 0.62
C ILE A 144 -2.69 2.96 0.76
N ARG A 145 -3.48 2.84 1.82
CA ARG A 145 -4.44 3.88 2.21
C ARG A 145 -3.79 4.80 3.24
N ILE A 146 -3.84 6.10 2.97
CA ILE A 146 -3.46 7.16 3.90
C ILE A 146 -4.72 7.91 4.32
N ILE A 147 -4.85 8.13 5.63
CA ILE A 147 -5.93 8.88 6.26
C ILE A 147 -5.32 10.00 7.10
N LEU A 148 -5.69 11.24 6.78
CA LEU A 148 -5.34 12.43 7.54
C LEU A 148 -6.57 12.83 8.35
N SER A 149 -6.55 12.58 9.67
CA SER A 149 -7.72 12.79 10.54
C SER A 149 -7.28 12.98 12.00
N PRO A 150 -7.91 13.87 12.78
CA PRO A 150 -8.88 14.88 12.33
C PRO A 150 -8.18 16.02 11.58
N LEU A 151 -8.88 16.68 10.68
CA LEU A 151 -8.48 17.99 10.20
C LEU A 151 -8.72 19.02 11.31
N ILE A 152 -7.71 19.83 11.60
CA ILE A 152 -7.72 20.80 12.69
C ILE A 152 -7.48 22.21 12.16
N ASN A 153 -8.02 23.22 12.86
CA ASN A 153 -7.92 24.63 12.44
C ASN A 153 -6.60 25.30 12.86
N THR A 154 -5.57 24.52 13.15
CA THR A 154 -4.24 24.97 13.56
C THR A 154 -3.19 24.22 12.76
N ILE A 155 -2.11 24.91 12.35
CA ILE A 155 -0.98 24.27 11.65
C ILE A 155 -0.45 23.11 12.52
N PRO A 156 -0.21 21.90 11.97
CA PRO A 156 -0.08 21.57 10.54
C PRO A 156 -1.38 21.20 9.80
N LEU A 157 -2.56 21.56 10.33
CA LEU A 157 -3.91 21.31 9.79
C LEU A 157 -4.37 19.84 9.86
N VAL A 158 -3.49 18.94 10.25
CA VAL A 158 -3.76 17.50 10.41
C VAL A 158 -3.37 17.08 11.82
N GLY A 159 -4.30 16.49 12.56
CA GLY A 159 -4.07 15.99 13.92
C GLY A 159 -3.31 14.67 13.95
N ALA A 160 -3.60 13.76 13.02
CA ALA A 160 -2.85 12.51 12.88
C ALA A 160 -2.82 12.03 11.43
N VAL A 161 -1.77 11.25 11.13
CA VAL A 161 -1.60 10.52 9.87
C VAL A 161 -1.66 9.04 10.18
N THR A 162 -2.58 8.33 9.54
CA THR A 162 -2.69 6.88 9.60
C THR A 162 -2.45 6.30 8.22
N PHE A 163 -1.66 5.25 8.12
CA PHE A 163 -1.44 4.54 6.86
C PHE A 163 -1.47 3.04 7.07
N PHE A 164 -2.01 2.30 6.09
CA PHE A 164 -2.07 0.84 6.12
C PHE A 164 -2.28 0.28 4.71
N PHE A 165 -1.95 -0.99 4.51
CA PHE A 165 -2.25 -1.68 3.26
C PHE A 165 -3.73 -2.10 3.19
N LEU A 166 -4.38 -1.83 2.07
CA LEU A 166 -5.77 -2.24 1.83
C LEU A 166 -5.93 -3.75 1.70
N LYS A 167 -4.90 -4.40 1.18
CA LYS A 167 -4.81 -5.85 0.99
C LYS A 167 -3.43 -6.30 1.44
N LYS A 168 -3.28 -7.60 1.69
CA LYS A 168 -1.94 -8.15 1.93
C LYS A 168 -1.08 -7.86 0.69
N PRO A 169 0.04 -7.14 0.85
CA PRO A 169 0.92 -6.85 -0.26
C PRO A 169 1.61 -8.12 -0.78
N VAL A 170 2.00 -8.07 -2.05
CA VAL A 170 2.70 -9.15 -2.76
C VAL A 170 4.19 -8.88 -2.78
#